data_AF-A0A520ADB0-F1
#
_entry.id   AF-A0A520ADB0-F1
#
_cell.length_a   1.000
_cell.length_b   1.000
_cell.length_c   1.000
_cell.angle_alpha   90.00
_cell.angle_beta   90.00
_cell.angle_gamma   90.00
#
_symmetry.space_group_name_H-M   'P 1'
#
loop_
_entity.id
_entity.type
_entity.pdbx_description
1 polymer ?
#
loop_
_entity_poly.entity_id
_entity_poly.type
_entity_poly.pdbx_seq_one_letter_code
_entity_poly.pdbx_strand_id
1 'polypeptide(L)'
;MTLLPAYDNVGKIHRKIFGENYRKEYAYKTKVPIIRLSQINGGLIATQRGGGNQSKSLRLADKNGKEWVLRSVEKYPEVLLPPNLRETFARDILKDNMSAQHPFSALVAPVFAAAIGAAHSDPVIGWVAPDENLGEFDDDFANTVALLEERLPVGPTDNSIKMSKKLVEDNDNSVNADMLLKLKCLDVLLGDWDRHFDQWRWLAQPT
;
A
#
# COMPACT_ATOMS: atom_id res chain seq x y z
N MET A 1 20.42 1.45 2.98
CA MET A 1 19.79 2.67 3.54
C MET A 1 18.91 2.28 4.72
N THR A 2 18.37 3.25 5.46
CA THR A 2 17.33 3.05 6.48
C THR A 2 16.09 3.80 6.00
N LEU A 3 14.87 3.28 6.23
CA LEU A 3 13.67 3.94 5.69
C LEU A 3 13.36 5.25 6.42
N LEU A 4 13.07 5.15 7.71
CA LEU A 4 12.66 6.29 8.54
C LEU A 4 13.32 6.15 9.92
N PRO A 5 14.65 6.29 10.02
CA PRO A 5 15.38 6.10 11.28
C PRO A 5 14.96 7.08 12.37
N ALA A 6 14.32 8.19 12.00
CA ALA A 6 13.77 9.16 12.95
C ALA A 6 12.75 8.53 13.90
N TYR A 7 12.01 7.50 13.48
CA TYR A 7 11.07 6.79 14.34
C TYR A 7 11.74 6.14 15.55
N ASP A 8 12.98 5.69 15.43
CA ASP A 8 13.72 5.03 16.52
C ASP A 8 14.48 6.03 17.42
N ASN A 9 14.50 7.31 17.04
CA ASN A 9 15.14 8.38 17.80
C ASN A 9 14.22 8.93 18.91
N VAL A 10 13.76 8.05 19.81
CA VAL A 10 12.87 8.38 20.93
C VAL A 10 13.37 7.82 22.27
N GLY A 11 13.13 8.58 23.34
CA GLY A 11 13.59 8.24 24.70
C GLY A 11 12.80 7.11 25.38
N LYS A 12 13.31 6.61 26.52
CA LYS A 12 12.71 5.49 27.28
C LYS A 12 11.29 5.78 27.78
N ILE A 13 11.01 7.02 28.19
CA ILE A 13 9.68 7.42 28.66
C ILE A 13 8.67 7.39 27.50
N HIS A 14 9.06 7.88 26.32
CA HIS A 14 8.24 7.84 25.11
C HIS A 14 7.84 6.40 24.76
N ARG A 15 8.81 5.48 24.73
CA ARG A 15 8.57 4.05 24.47
C ARG A 15 7.67 3.38 25.51
N LYS A 16 7.71 3.83 26.77
CA LYS A 16 6.82 3.33 27.82
C LYS A 16 5.36 3.77 27.61
N ILE A 17 5.15 4.96 27.07
CA ILE A 17 3.81 5.53 26.85
C ILE A 17 3.21 5.05 25.51
N PHE A 18 3.99 5.10 24.43
CA PHE A 18 3.53 4.83 23.06
C PHE A 18 3.90 3.45 22.51
N GLY A 19 4.55 2.61 23.34
CA GLY A 19 5.02 1.29 22.97
C GLY A 19 6.32 1.30 22.15
N GLU A 20 6.86 0.12 21.90
CA GLU A 20 8.05 -0.06 21.05
C GLU A 20 7.68 0.03 19.57
N ASN A 21 6.51 -0.51 19.19
CA ASN A 21 6.03 -0.66 17.82
C ASN A 21 7.11 -1.23 16.88
N TYR A 22 7.13 -0.81 15.60
CA TYR A 22 8.08 -1.26 14.59
C TYR A 22 9.23 -0.27 14.34
N ARG A 23 9.59 0.53 15.34
CA ARG A 23 10.59 1.62 15.20
C ARG A 23 11.96 1.08 14.78
N LYS A 24 12.36 -0.07 15.33
CA LYS A 24 13.61 -0.74 14.99
C LYS A 24 13.63 -1.22 13.55
N GLU A 25 12.50 -1.70 13.04
CA GLU A 25 12.32 -2.17 11.66
C GLU A 25 12.43 -1.00 10.68
N TYR A 26 11.86 0.17 11.03
CA TYR A 26 12.03 1.40 10.24
C TYR A 26 13.47 1.92 10.22
N ALA A 27 14.21 1.75 11.32
CA ALA A 27 15.62 2.12 11.45
C ALA A 27 16.60 1.04 10.99
N TYR A 28 16.12 -0.15 10.61
CA TYR A 28 16.98 -1.25 10.23
C TYR A 28 17.73 -0.94 8.93
N LYS A 29 19.05 -1.16 8.94
CA LYS A 29 19.87 -0.99 7.73
C LYS A 29 19.52 -2.08 6.74
N THR A 30 18.83 -1.71 5.68
CA THR A 30 18.36 -2.64 4.65
C THR A 30 18.92 -2.28 3.27
N LYS A 31 18.92 -3.27 2.38
CA LYS A 31 19.17 -3.10 0.95
C LYS A 31 17.83 -3.25 0.24
N VAL A 32 17.46 -2.22 -0.51
CA VAL A 32 16.26 -2.21 -1.35
C VAL A 32 16.69 -1.98 -2.80
N PRO A 33 15.98 -2.55 -3.78
CA PRO A 33 16.22 -2.26 -5.19
C PRO A 33 15.98 -0.78 -5.50
N ILE A 34 16.60 -0.32 -6.59
CA ILE A 34 16.30 0.99 -7.17
C ILE A 34 15.11 0.82 -8.12
N ILE A 35 14.04 1.55 -7.86
CA ILE A 35 12.89 1.69 -8.74
C ILE A 35 13.19 2.86 -9.68
N ARG A 36 13.45 2.55 -10.95
CA ARG A 36 13.56 3.53 -12.03
C ARG A 36 12.47 3.24 -13.04
N LEU A 37 11.45 4.09 -13.10
CA LEU A 37 10.21 3.82 -13.82
C LEU A 37 10.43 3.53 -15.31
N SER A 38 11.32 4.28 -15.95
CA SER A 38 11.73 4.09 -17.35
C SER A 38 12.32 2.71 -17.66
N GLN A 39 12.81 1.97 -16.65
CA GLN A 39 13.47 0.67 -16.83
C GLN A 39 12.58 -0.54 -16.51
N ILE A 40 11.45 -0.33 -15.83
CA ILE A 40 10.59 -1.42 -15.37
C ILE A 40 9.50 -1.71 -16.41
N ASN A 41 9.31 -2.99 -16.76
CA ASN A 41 8.25 -3.47 -17.66
C ASN A 41 8.14 -2.74 -19.01
N GLY A 42 9.29 -2.30 -19.55
CA GLY A 42 9.35 -1.57 -20.81
C GLY A 42 9.03 -0.08 -20.69
N GLY A 43 9.08 0.47 -19.47
CA GLY A 43 8.84 1.87 -19.15
C GLY A 43 7.48 2.06 -18.51
N LEU A 44 7.43 2.13 -17.18
CA LEU A 44 6.26 2.58 -16.44
C LEU A 44 6.14 4.09 -16.58
N ILE A 45 4.96 4.60 -16.89
CA ILE A 45 4.67 6.03 -17.01
C ILE A 45 3.67 6.41 -15.93
N ALA A 46 3.94 7.51 -15.23
CA ALA A 46 3.01 8.05 -14.26
C ALA A 46 1.76 8.64 -14.92
N THR A 47 0.59 8.21 -14.46
CA THR A 47 -0.69 8.58 -15.10
C THR A 47 -1.58 9.40 -14.19
N GLN A 48 -1.60 9.11 -12.89
CA GLN A 48 -2.53 9.77 -11.98
C GLN A 48 -2.05 9.69 -10.53
N ARG A 49 -2.00 10.83 -9.84
CA ARG A 49 -1.89 10.86 -8.38
C ARG A 49 -3.18 10.35 -7.74
N GLY A 50 -3.02 9.40 -6.83
CA GLY A 50 -4.06 8.98 -5.90
C GLY A 50 -3.53 9.04 -4.47
N GLY A 51 -4.17 8.26 -3.60
CA GLY A 51 -3.81 8.19 -2.20
C GLY A 51 -5.00 8.47 -1.31
N GLY A 52 -4.87 8.05 -0.05
CA GLY A 52 -5.85 8.31 0.99
C GLY A 52 -5.26 9.23 2.06
N ASN A 53 -5.85 9.20 3.25
CA ASN A 53 -5.46 10.08 4.36
C ASN A 53 -4.09 9.77 4.98
N GLN A 54 -3.33 8.81 4.44
CA GLN A 54 -2.16 8.21 5.11
C GLN A 54 -0.95 8.03 4.19
N SER A 55 -1.11 7.83 2.88
CA SER A 55 0.01 7.58 1.97
C SER A 55 -0.23 8.25 0.63
N LYS A 56 0.86 8.73 0.01
CA LYS A 56 0.84 9.17 -1.38
C LYS A 56 0.81 7.93 -2.26
N SER A 57 -0.06 7.90 -3.27
CA SER A 57 -0.11 6.82 -4.25
C SER A 57 -0.06 7.39 -5.66
N LEU A 58 0.56 6.67 -6.56
CA LEU A 58 0.71 7.05 -7.95
C LEU A 58 0.32 5.86 -8.82
N ARG A 59 -0.65 6.08 -9.70
CA ARG A 59 -0.98 5.12 -10.75
C ARG A 59 0.05 5.23 -11.85
N LEU A 60 0.47 4.07 -12.32
CA LEU A 60 1.41 3.93 -13.41
C LEU A 60 0.79 3.01 -14.46
N ALA A 61 1.18 3.18 -15.71
CA ALA A 61 0.85 2.26 -16.79
C ALA A 61 2.13 1.80 -17.47
N ASP A 62 2.21 0.51 -17.82
CA ASP A 62 3.26 0.04 -18.71
C ASP A 62 2.90 0.27 -20.19
N LYS A 63 3.84 -0.02 -21.08
CA LYS A 63 3.66 0.11 -22.54
C LYS A 63 2.50 -0.74 -23.12
N ASN A 64 2.06 -1.78 -22.40
CA ASN A 64 0.99 -2.67 -22.81
C ASN A 64 -0.36 -2.26 -22.17
N GLY A 65 -0.38 -1.17 -21.40
CA GLY A 65 -1.57 -0.71 -20.69
C GLY A 65 -1.85 -1.45 -19.38
N LYS A 66 -0.94 -2.30 -18.88
CA LYS A 66 -1.09 -2.91 -17.55
C LYS A 66 -0.91 -1.83 -16.49
N GLU A 67 -1.83 -1.80 -15.53
CA GLU A 67 -1.80 -0.81 -14.45
C GLU A 67 -0.97 -1.27 -13.25
N TRP A 68 -0.19 -0.34 -12.72
CA TRP A 68 0.65 -0.50 -11.55
C TRP A 68 0.36 0.61 -10.54
N VAL A 69 0.75 0.39 -9.30
CA VAL A 69 0.67 1.38 -8.23
C VAL A 69 2.02 1.52 -7.55
N LEU A 70 2.47 2.77 -7.41
CA LEU A 70 3.59 3.15 -6.58
C LEU A 70 3.05 3.88 -5.34
N ARG A 71 3.37 3.39 -4.13
CA ARG A 71 2.83 3.92 -2.88
C ARG A 71 3.94 4.23 -1.88
N SER A 72 3.88 5.39 -1.24
CA SER A 72 4.86 5.73 -0.20
C SER A 72 4.81 4.73 0.96
N VAL A 73 5.99 4.25 1.40
CA VAL A 73 6.09 3.49 2.65
C VAL A 73 5.97 4.42 3.86
N GLU A 74 6.53 5.62 3.74
CA GLU A 74 6.25 6.71 4.69
C GLU A 74 4.78 7.09 4.67
N LYS A 75 4.26 7.38 5.86
CA LYS A 75 2.89 7.81 6.08
C LYS A 75 2.84 9.30 6.37
N TYR A 76 1.85 9.97 5.81
CA TYR A 76 1.62 11.42 5.90
C TYR A 76 0.24 11.70 6.54
N PRO A 77 0.05 11.34 7.82
CA PRO A 77 -1.26 11.37 8.46
C PRO A 77 -1.74 12.79 8.83
N GLU A 78 -0.89 13.82 8.69
CA GLU A 78 -1.19 15.22 9.02
C GLU A 78 -2.46 15.75 8.35
N VAL A 79 -2.86 15.18 7.21
CA VAL A 79 -4.11 15.55 6.52
C VAL A 79 -5.35 15.23 7.35
N LEU A 80 -5.28 14.27 8.28
CA LEU A 80 -6.35 13.95 9.25
C LEU A 80 -6.55 15.03 10.32
N LEU A 81 -5.55 15.88 10.54
CA LEU A 81 -5.67 16.94 11.53
C LEU A 81 -6.40 18.16 10.95
N PRO A 82 -7.27 18.79 11.74
CA PRO A 82 -7.76 20.14 11.46
C PRO A 82 -6.60 21.09 11.13
N PRO A 83 -6.76 22.06 10.21
CA PRO A 83 -5.66 22.92 9.75
C PRO A 83 -4.88 23.60 10.88
N ASN A 84 -5.57 24.03 11.94
CA ASN A 84 -4.99 24.65 13.13
C ASN A 84 -4.15 23.70 14.02
N LEU A 85 -4.28 22.38 13.84
CA LEU A 85 -3.52 21.38 14.60
C LEU A 85 -2.33 20.80 13.82
N ARG A 86 -2.25 21.03 12.50
CA ARG A 86 -1.21 20.48 11.63
C ARG A 86 0.20 20.95 11.96
N GLU A 87 0.34 22.16 12.53
CA GLU A 87 1.63 22.73 12.94
C GLU A 87 1.85 22.66 14.47
N THR A 88 1.19 21.72 15.15
CA THR A 88 1.27 21.54 16.60
C THR A 88 1.85 20.17 16.96
N PHE A 89 2.09 19.93 18.26
CA PHE A 89 2.54 18.62 18.78
C PHE A 89 1.57 17.46 18.43
N ALA A 90 0.31 17.76 18.10
CA ALA A 90 -0.65 16.76 17.65
C ALA A 90 -0.18 16.05 16.36
N ARG A 91 0.52 16.77 15.46
CA ARG A 91 1.16 16.19 14.28
C ARG A 91 2.19 15.14 14.67
N ASP A 92 3.04 15.47 15.64
CA ASP A 92 4.16 14.61 16.02
C ASP A 92 3.67 13.33 16.70
N ILE A 93 2.63 13.43 17.54
CA ILE A 93 1.94 12.25 18.11
C ILE A 93 1.33 11.39 17.01
N LEU A 94 0.63 12.00 16.05
CA LEU A 94 -0.03 11.26 14.98
C LEU A 94 0.98 10.59 14.04
N LYS A 95 2.08 11.28 13.71
CA LYS A 95 3.19 10.70 12.96
C LYS A 95 3.85 9.55 13.73
N ASP A 96 4.09 9.71 15.02
CA ASP A 96 4.67 8.64 15.87
C ASP A 96 3.78 7.40 15.91
N ASN A 97 2.45 7.56 15.91
CA ASN A 97 1.51 6.44 15.88
C ASN A 97 1.69 5.56 14.62
N MET A 98 2.17 6.12 13.51
CA MET A 98 2.42 5.36 12.28
C MET A 98 3.53 4.33 12.44
N SER A 99 4.40 4.46 13.45
CA SER A 99 5.39 3.43 13.79
C SER A 99 4.74 2.10 14.18
N ALA A 100 3.45 2.08 14.54
CA ALA A 100 2.66 0.89 14.82
C ALA A 100 2.37 0.03 13.58
N GLN A 101 2.62 0.54 12.37
CA GLN A 101 2.47 -0.21 11.13
C GLN A 101 3.82 -0.77 10.70
N HIS A 102 3.88 -2.06 10.36
CA HIS A 102 5.15 -2.69 9.97
C HIS A 102 5.58 -2.20 8.58
N PRO A 103 6.81 -1.67 8.39
CA PRO A 103 7.23 -1.04 7.13
C PRO A 103 7.29 -1.99 5.93
N PHE A 104 7.46 -3.30 6.17
CA PHE A 104 7.59 -4.31 5.12
C PHE A 104 6.45 -5.34 5.09
N SER A 105 5.35 -5.12 5.80
CA SER A 105 4.27 -6.14 5.93
C SER A 105 3.70 -6.57 4.57
N ALA A 106 3.59 -5.62 3.64
CA ALA A 106 3.09 -5.88 2.28
C ALA A 106 3.90 -6.97 1.55
N LEU A 107 5.19 -7.13 1.85
CA LEU A 107 6.04 -8.15 1.21
C LEU A 107 5.71 -9.59 1.66
N VAL A 108 5.06 -9.76 2.80
CA VAL A 108 4.73 -11.07 3.36
C VAL A 108 3.32 -11.51 2.94
N ALA A 109 2.42 -10.58 2.63
CA ALA A 109 1.04 -10.87 2.23
C ALA A 109 0.91 -11.86 1.05
N PRO A 110 1.73 -11.77 -0.03
CA PRO A 110 1.72 -12.74 -1.13
C PRO A 110 1.96 -14.18 -0.68
N VAL A 111 2.83 -14.40 0.31
CA VAL A 111 3.17 -15.75 0.80
C VAL A 111 1.95 -16.43 1.40
N PHE A 112 1.19 -15.69 2.22
CA PHE A 112 -0.02 -16.23 2.82
C PHE A 112 -1.17 -16.36 1.82
N ALA A 113 -1.32 -15.40 0.90
CA ALA A 113 -2.33 -15.47 -0.16
C ALA A 113 -2.11 -16.69 -1.07
N ALA A 114 -0.86 -16.93 -1.47
CA ALA A 114 -0.49 -18.12 -2.25
C ALA A 114 -0.81 -19.43 -1.50
N ALA A 115 -0.55 -19.48 -0.18
CA ALA A 115 -0.81 -20.66 0.63
C ALA A 115 -2.31 -21.06 0.69
N ILE A 116 -3.22 -20.10 0.50
CA ILE A 116 -4.67 -20.35 0.44
C ILE A 116 -5.22 -20.38 -1.00
N GLY A 117 -4.35 -20.28 -2.02
CA GLY A 117 -4.73 -20.23 -3.43
C GLY A 117 -5.42 -18.94 -3.86
N ALA A 118 -5.24 -17.84 -3.11
CA ALA A 118 -5.78 -16.54 -3.48
C ALA A 118 -4.87 -15.83 -4.49
N ALA A 119 -5.49 -15.11 -5.43
CA ALA A 119 -4.75 -14.21 -6.30
C ALA A 119 -4.11 -13.06 -5.49
N HIS A 120 -2.89 -12.69 -5.85
CA HIS A 120 -2.15 -11.62 -5.19
C HIS A 120 -1.27 -10.87 -6.20
N SER A 121 -0.83 -9.67 -5.83
CA SER A 121 0.25 -8.96 -6.51
C SER A 121 1.62 -9.48 -6.04
N ASP A 122 2.68 -9.10 -6.74
CA ASP A 122 4.07 -9.31 -6.32
C ASP A 122 4.70 -7.95 -5.96
N PRO A 123 4.45 -7.44 -4.74
CA PRO A 123 4.93 -6.13 -4.32
C PRO A 123 6.45 -6.12 -4.11
N VAL A 124 7.06 -4.98 -4.46
CA VAL A 124 8.47 -4.69 -4.22
C VAL A 124 8.60 -3.37 -3.48
N ILE A 125 9.36 -3.34 -2.39
CA ILE A 125 9.74 -2.08 -1.72
C ILE A 125 11.11 -1.65 -2.26
N GLY A 126 11.19 -0.45 -2.80
CA GLY A 126 12.39 0.08 -3.45
C GLY A 126 12.58 1.57 -3.25
N TRP A 127 13.81 2.04 -3.54
CA TRP A 127 14.13 3.46 -3.60
C TRP A 127 13.80 4.00 -4.98
N VAL A 128 12.93 5.00 -5.04
CA VAL A 128 12.52 5.63 -6.29
C VAL A 128 13.61 6.60 -6.73
N ALA A 129 14.28 6.29 -7.84
CA ALA A 129 15.22 7.22 -8.45
C ALA A 129 14.46 8.33 -9.19
N PRO A 130 15.01 9.56 -9.26
CA PRO A 130 14.54 10.58 -10.19
C PRO A 130 14.47 10.01 -11.62
N ASP A 131 13.38 10.28 -12.32
CA ASP A 131 13.07 9.70 -13.63
C ASP A 131 12.07 10.57 -14.38
N GLU A 132 12.30 10.84 -15.67
CA GLU A 132 11.39 11.64 -16.50
C GLU A 132 9.96 11.08 -16.54
N ASN A 133 9.81 9.76 -16.40
CA ASN A 133 8.50 9.10 -16.36
C ASN A 133 7.70 9.38 -15.08
N LEU A 134 8.30 10.01 -14.06
CA LEU A 134 7.55 10.54 -12.91
C LEU A 134 6.80 11.83 -13.29
N GLY A 135 7.29 12.60 -14.27
CA GLY A 135 6.67 13.83 -14.73
C GLY A 135 6.40 14.83 -13.59
N GLU A 136 5.17 15.33 -13.50
CA GLU A 136 4.72 16.27 -12.46
C GLU A 136 4.70 15.67 -11.04
N PHE A 137 4.93 14.36 -10.89
CA PHE A 137 4.93 13.67 -9.61
C PHE A 137 6.32 13.47 -9.02
N ASP A 138 7.37 13.96 -9.68
CA ASP A 138 8.77 13.80 -9.24
C ASP A 138 8.97 14.30 -7.80
N ASP A 139 8.52 15.52 -7.48
CA ASP A 139 8.65 16.13 -6.14
C ASP A 139 8.08 15.28 -5.00
N ASP A 140 7.08 14.45 -5.29
CA ASP A 140 6.39 13.64 -4.30
C ASP A 140 6.98 12.25 -4.10
N PHE A 141 7.69 11.72 -5.12
CA PHE A 141 8.10 10.32 -5.16
C PHE A 141 9.59 10.11 -5.40
N ALA A 142 10.28 11.00 -6.12
CA ALA A 142 11.71 10.88 -6.32
C ALA A 142 12.45 10.94 -4.98
N ASN A 143 13.50 10.14 -4.85
CA ASN A 143 14.29 10.02 -3.63
C ASN A 143 13.49 9.59 -2.39
N THR A 144 12.43 8.81 -2.59
CA THR A 144 11.64 8.22 -1.50
C THR A 144 11.70 6.69 -1.54
N VAL A 145 11.28 6.05 -0.45
CA VAL A 145 11.04 4.60 -0.43
C VAL A 145 9.56 4.33 -0.68
N ALA A 146 9.27 3.53 -1.70
CA ALA A 146 7.92 3.21 -2.12
C ALA A 146 7.74 1.71 -2.37
N LEU A 147 6.50 1.26 -2.20
CA LEU A 147 6.00 -0.03 -2.64
C LEU A 147 5.54 0.10 -4.10
N LEU A 148 6.06 -0.73 -4.99
CA LEU A 148 5.58 -0.90 -6.35
C LEU A 148 4.87 -2.24 -6.46
N GLU A 149 3.65 -2.26 -7.00
CA GLU A 149 2.89 -3.48 -7.20
C GLU A 149 1.93 -3.38 -8.40
N GLU A 150 1.52 -4.52 -8.90
CA GLU A 150 0.48 -4.61 -9.92
C GLU A 150 -0.86 -4.19 -9.32
N ARG A 151 -1.60 -3.30 -10.00
CA ARG A 151 -2.92 -2.88 -9.52
C ARG A 151 -3.95 -3.99 -9.69
N LEU A 152 -3.82 -4.74 -10.78
CA LEU A 152 -4.78 -5.72 -11.26
C LEU A 152 -4.02 -6.99 -11.71
N PRO A 153 -3.56 -7.84 -10.77
CA PRO A 153 -2.67 -8.96 -11.09
C PRO A 153 -3.34 -10.01 -11.98
N VAL A 154 -4.66 -10.13 -11.90
CA VAL A 154 -5.47 -11.08 -12.67
C VAL A 154 -6.28 -10.43 -13.79
N GLY A 155 -5.92 -9.20 -14.17
CA GLY A 155 -6.64 -8.43 -15.20
C GLY A 155 -7.87 -7.67 -14.66
N PRO A 156 -8.83 -7.30 -15.54
CA PRO A 156 -9.98 -6.48 -15.17
C PRO A 156 -10.82 -7.14 -14.07
N THR A 157 -11.04 -6.39 -12.99
CA THR A 157 -11.85 -6.82 -11.84
C THR A 157 -12.82 -5.73 -11.44
N ASP A 158 -13.83 -6.09 -10.66
CA ASP A 158 -14.71 -5.15 -9.98
C ASP A 158 -14.23 -4.89 -8.55
N ASN A 159 -14.53 -3.71 -8.01
CA ASN A 159 -14.47 -3.51 -6.56
C ASN A 159 -15.75 -4.03 -5.90
N SER A 160 -15.76 -4.14 -4.57
CA SER A 160 -16.93 -4.68 -3.87
C SER A 160 -18.21 -3.90 -4.13
N ILE A 161 -18.15 -2.58 -4.35
CA ILE A 161 -19.34 -1.77 -4.66
C ILE A 161 -19.96 -2.22 -5.99
N LYS A 162 -19.13 -2.39 -7.04
CA LYS A 162 -19.60 -2.86 -8.35
C LYS A 162 -20.06 -4.32 -8.30
N MET A 163 -19.30 -5.18 -7.62
CA MET A 163 -19.65 -6.58 -7.43
C MET A 163 -21.00 -6.73 -6.71
N SER A 164 -21.22 -6.01 -5.60
CA SER A 164 -22.49 -6.02 -4.87
C SER A 164 -23.66 -5.58 -5.75
N LYS A 165 -23.47 -4.59 -6.63
CA LYS A 165 -24.53 -4.18 -7.58
C LYS A 165 -24.89 -5.30 -8.54
N LYS A 166 -23.88 -5.97 -9.12
CA LYS A 166 -24.11 -7.10 -10.03
C LYS A 166 -24.81 -8.29 -9.37
N LEU A 167 -24.52 -8.56 -8.10
CA LEU A 167 -25.24 -9.58 -7.32
C LEU A 167 -26.72 -9.23 -7.10
N VAL A 168 -27.04 -7.93 -6.97
CA VAL A 168 -28.44 -7.48 -6.78
C VAL A 168 -29.19 -7.44 -8.11
N GLU A 169 -28.51 -7.09 -9.19
CA GLU A 169 -29.10 -6.95 -10.53
C GLU A 169 -29.44 -8.31 -11.18
N ASP A 170 -28.74 -9.38 -10.81
CA ASP A 170 -28.89 -10.70 -11.42
C ASP A 170 -28.66 -11.83 -10.41
N ASN A 171 -29.68 -12.69 -10.24
CA ASN A 171 -29.70 -13.79 -9.27
C ASN A 171 -28.85 -14.99 -9.69
N ASP A 172 -28.39 -15.05 -10.95
CA ASP A 172 -27.49 -16.10 -11.41
C ASP A 172 -26.03 -15.83 -10.95
N ASN A 173 -25.75 -14.59 -10.52
CA ASN A 173 -24.45 -14.25 -9.95
C ASN A 173 -24.33 -14.78 -8.51
N SER A 174 -23.18 -15.37 -8.20
CA SER A 174 -22.82 -15.80 -6.86
C SER A 174 -21.38 -15.44 -6.53
N VAL A 175 -21.01 -15.57 -5.26
CA VAL A 175 -19.64 -15.36 -4.78
C VAL A 175 -19.02 -16.68 -4.36
N ASN A 176 -17.72 -16.81 -4.58
CA ASN A 176 -16.96 -17.90 -3.99
C ASN A 176 -16.84 -17.68 -2.47
N ALA A 177 -17.79 -18.25 -1.72
CA ALA A 177 -17.91 -18.06 -0.28
C ALA A 177 -16.73 -18.66 0.50
N ASP A 178 -16.16 -19.78 0.04
CA ASP A 178 -15.00 -20.42 0.66
C ASP A 178 -13.76 -19.51 0.56
N MET A 179 -13.48 -18.98 -0.65
CA MET A 179 -12.36 -18.06 -0.85
C MET A 179 -12.55 -16.75 -0.08
N LEU A 180 -13.78 -16.21 -0.05
CA LEU A 180 -14.10 -15.02 0.74
C LEU A 180 -13.83 -15.24 2.22
N LEU A 181 -14.24 -16.38 2.79
CA LEU A 181 -14.00 -16.71 4.19
C LEU A 181 -12.49 -16.83 4.47
N LYS A 182 -11.74 -17.54 3.62
CA LYS A 182 -10.27 -17.66 3.76
C LYS A 182 -9.57 -16.30 3.77
N LEU A 183 -9.94 -15.41 2.84
CA LEU A 183 -9.38 -14.06 2.77
C LEU A 183 -9.76 -13.21 3.99
N LYS A 184 -10.98 -13.34 4.53
CA LYS A 184 -11.38 -12.68 5.78
C LYS A 184 -10.61 -13.19 6.99
N CYS A 185 -10.39 -14.50 7.08
CA CYS A 185 -9.52 -15.08 8.10
C CYS A 185 -8.08 -14.58 7.95
N LEU A 186 -7.61 -14.39 6.72
CA LEU A 186 -6.29 -13.84 6.46
C LEU A 186 -6.17 -12.37 6.89
N ASP A 187 -7.17 -11.53 6.63
CA ASP A 187 -7.21 -10.16 7.15
C ASP A 187 -7.10 -10.15 8.69
N VAL A 188 -7.81 -11.04 9.39
CA VAL A 188 -7.72 -11.20 10.86
C VAL A 188 -6.33 -11.67 11.29
N LEU A 189 -5.76 -12.66 10.61
CA LEU A 189 -4.45 -13.22 10.92
C LEU A 189 -3.33 -12.18 10.77
N LEU A 190 -3.40 -11.35 9.72
CA LEU A 190 -2.43 -10.30 9.45
C LEU A 190 -2.70 -9.01 10.25
N GLY A 191 -3.85 -8.91 10.91
CA GLY A 191 -4.30 -7.68 11.57
C GLY A 191 -4.54 -6.55 10.58
N ASP A 192 -5.09 -6.85 9.40
CA ASP A 192 -5.45 -5.85 8.40
C ASP A 192 -6.81 -5.20 8.75
N TRP A 193 -6.71 -4.09 9.48
CA TRP A 193 -7.86 -3.31 9.92
C TRP A 193 -8.26 -2.18 8.96
N ASP A 194 -7.56 -2.01 7.84
CA ASP A 194 -7.83 -0.97 6.82
C ASP A 194 -8.38 -1.57 5.51
N ARG A 195 -8.84 -2.82 5.55
CA ARG A 195 -9.44 -3.48 4.39
C ARG A 195 -10.82 -2.92 4.04
N HIS A 196 -10.86 -1.96 3.10
CA HIS A 196 -12.10 -1.33 2.63
C HIS A 196 -12.59 -1.82 1.25
N PHE A 197 -13.84 -1.47 0.88
CA PHE A 197 -14.55 -1.98 -0.30
C PHE A 197 -13.86 -1.78 -1.66
N ASP A 198 -12.94 -0.81 -1.76
CA ASP A 198 -12.20 -0.55 -3.01
C ASP A 198 -10.98 -1.47 -3.18
N GLN A 199 -10.41 -1.95 -2.06
CA GLN A 199 -9.25 -2.83 -2.06
C GLN A 199 -9.62 -4.27 -2.42
N TRP A 200 -10.84 -4.70 -2.08
CA TRP A 200 -11.36 -5.99 -2.52
C TRP A 200 -11.59 -5.99 -4.04
N ARG A 201 -10.94 -6.91 -4.73
CA ARG A 201 -11.02 -7.07 -6.18
C ARG A 201 -11.70 -8.40 -6.53
N TRP A 202 -12.68 -8.34 -7.40
CA TRP A 202 -13.52 -9.48 -7.78
C TRP A 202 -13.35 -9.76 -9.27
N LEU A 203 -12.82 -10.94 -9.58
CA LEU A 203 -12.71 -11.43 -10.95
C LEU A 203 -14.00 -12.18 -11.29
N ALA A 204 -14.73 -11.72 -12.30
CA ALA A 204 -15.86 -12.47 -12.83
C ALA A 204 -15.35 -13.72 -13.53
N GLN A 205 -15.92 -14.88 -13.18
CA GLN A 205 -15.65 -16.15 -13.83
C GLN A 205 -16.95 -16.68 -14.46
N PRO A 206 -16.90 -17.25 -15.67
CA PRO A 206 -18.04 -17.97 -16.23
C PRO A 206 -18.42 -19.11 -15.29
N THR A 207 -19.72 -19.28 -15.09
CA THR A 207 -20.32 -20.42 -14.40
C THR A 207 -20.30 -21.69 -15.26
#